data_AF-A0A955M9I1-F1
#
_entry.id   AF-A0A955M9I1-F1
#
_cell.length_a   1.000
_cell.length_b   1.000
_cell.length_c   1.000
_cell.angle_alpha   90.00
_cell.angle_beta   90.00
_cell.angle_gamma   90.00
#
_symmetry.space_group_name_H-M   'P 1'
#
loop_
_entity.id
_entity.type
_entity.pdbx_description
1 polymer ?
#
loop_
_entity_poly.entity_id
_entity_poly.type
_entity_poly.pdbx_seq_one_letter_code
_entity_poly.pdbx_strand_id
1 'polypeptide(L)'
;FGSLSRLKQQVNKDTRADHRAIMDRMIQLFADYREVLEKRSMGFQLSSWDEKLLNYGVKFEKELMDLSVNIPLEDALDLGWRILAECFEPAETGMNQKLIDQFWPKAGARK
;
A
#
# COMPACT_ATOMS: atom_id res chain seq x y z
N PHE A 1 -10.15 0.83 -21.20
CA PHE A 1 -9.26 -0.30 -20.85
C PHE A 1 -7.84 -0.17 -21.43
N GLY A 2 -7.26 1.03 -21.51
CA GLY A 2 -5.94 1.25 -22.17
C GLY A 2 -4.75 1.52 -21.23
N SER A 3 -5.00 1.81 -19.95
CA SER A 3 -3.98 2.25 -18.98
C SER A 3 -3.36 1.12 -18.15
N LEU A 4 -4.01 -0.04 -18.04
CA LEU A 4 -3.52 -1.20 -17.26
C LEU A 4 -2.37 -1.96 -17.94
N SER A 5 -2.20 -1.81 -19.26
CA SER A 5 -1.26 -2.64 -20.03
C SER A 5 0.20 -2.20 -19.87
N ARG A 6 0.46 -0.89 -19.71
CA ARG A 6 1.83 -0.35 -19.60
C ARG A 6 2.47 -0.65 -18.24
N LEU A 7 1.71 -0.55 -17.14
CA LEU A 7 2.17 -0.91 -15.80
C LEU A 7 2.54 -2.40 -15.76
N LYS A 8 1.67 -3.28 -16.28
CA LYS A 8 1.88 -4.73 -16.31
C LYS A 8 3.14 -5.17 -17.07
N GLN A 9 3.57 -4.43 -18.09
CA GLN A 9 4.80 -4.72 -18.84
C GLN A 9 6.09 -4.35 -18.07
N GLN A 10 6.04 -3.42 -17.10
CA GLN A 10 7.19 -3.10 -16.25
C GLN A 10 7.34 -4.04 -15.04
N VAL A 11 6.29 -4.80 -14.69
CA VAL A 11 6.32 -5.79 -13.59
C VAL A 11 6.90 -7.16 -14.02
N ASN A 12 7.16 -7.36 -15.32
CA ASN A 12 7.62 -8.64 -15.88
C ASN A 12 9.16 -8.75 -16.01
N LYS A 13 9.93 -7.78 -15.50
CA LYS A 13 11.36 -8.00 -15.22
C LYS A 13 11.48 -8.65 -13.85
N ASP A 14 12.36 -9.64 -13.71
CA ASP A 14 12.74 -10.25 -12.44
C ASP A 14 13.21 -9.16 -11.45
N THR A 15 12.25 -8.62 -10.71
CA THR A 15 12.44 -7.71 -9.60
C THR A 15 12.22 -8.52 -8.31
N ARG A 16 12.04 -7.87 -7.17
CA ARG A 16 11.81 -8.58 -5.92
C ARG A 16 10.50 -9.40 -5.94
N ALA A 17 10.50 -10.53 -5.22
CA ALA A 17 9.42 -11.53 -5.25
C ALA A 17 8.04 -11.02 -4.79
N ASP A 18 8.02 -9.94 -4.00
CA ASP A 18 6.84 -9.27 -3.48
C ASP A 18 6.32 -8.14 -4.37
N HIS A 19 7.12 -7.61 -5.31
CA HIS A 19 6.84 -6.36 -6.03
C HIS A 19 5.41 -6.30 -6.57
N ARG A 20 4.98 -7.33 -7.31
CA ARG A 20 3.62 -7.35 -7.86
C ARG A 20 2.55 -7.41 -6.77
N ALA A 21 2.75 -8.28 -5.79
CA ALA A 21 1.77 -8.53 -4.75
C ALA A 21 1.57 -7.31 -3.84
N ILE A 22 2.66 -6.63 -3.47
CA ILE A 22 2.60 -5.42 -2.65
C ILE A 22 1.95 -4.27 -3.42
N MET A 23 2.35 -4.03 -4.67
CA MET A 23 1.77 -2.95 -5.48
C MET A 23 0.29 -3.18 -5.76
N ASP A 24 -0.11 -4.40 -6.16
CA ASP A 24 -1.51 -4.74 -6.40
C ASP A 24 -2.35 -4.51 -5.13
N ARG A 25 -1.83 -4.89 -3.95
CA ARG A 25 -2.55 -4.70 -2.70
C ARG A 25 -2.64 -3.23 -2.29
N MET A 26 -1.57 -2.48 -2.43
CA MET A 26 -1.55 -1.05 -2.09
C MET A 26 -2.50 -0.23 -2.95
N ILE A 27 -2.60 -0.56 -4.25
CA ILE A 27 -3.56 0.08 -5.16
C ILE A 27 -5.01 -0.26 -4.77
N GLN A 28 -5.29 -1.51 -4.36
CA GLN A 28 -6.62 -1.90 -3.89
C GLN A 28 -7.02 -1.12 -2.63
N LEU A 29 -6.15 -1.09 -1.61
CA LEU A 29 -6.38 -0.33 -0.38
C LEU A 29 -6.55 1.17 -0.66
N PHE A 30 -5.87 1.69 -1.68
CA PHE A 30 -6.02 3.08 -2.09
C PHE A 30 -7.39 3.34 -2.75
N ALA A 31 -7.91 2.41 -3.55
CA ALA A 31 -9.27 2.50 -4.07
C ALA A 31 -10.30 2.51 -2.92
N ASP A 32 -10.15 1.61 -1.94
CA ASP A 32 -11.01 1.57 -0.75
C ASP A 32 -10.96 2.89 0.03
N TYR A 33 -9.76 3.45 0.22
CA TYR A 33 -9.57 4.79 0.83
C TYR A 33 -10.35 5.88 0.08
N ARG A 34 -10.38 5.85 -1.24
CA ARG A 34 -11.06 6.87 -2.04
C ARG A 34 -12.57 6.79 -1.85
N GLU A 35 -13.13 5.59 -1.80
CA GLU A 35 -14.54 5.38 -1.46
C GLU A 35 -14.85 5.86 -0.03
N VAL A 36 -13.95 5.60 0.93
CA VAL A 36 -14.11 6.09 2.30
C VAL A 36 -14.08 7.62 2.37
N LEU A 37 -13.25 8.28 1.57
CA LEU A 37 -13.24 9.75 1.51
C LEU A 37 -14.54 10.33 0.95
N GLU A 38 -15.15 9.67 -0.02
CA GLU A 38 -16.48 10.03 -0.51
C GLU A 38 -17.56 9.82 0.57
N LYS A 39 -17.54 8.68 1.27
CA LYS A 39 -18.44 8.43 2.40
C LYS A 39 -18.32 9.52 3.47
N ARG A 40 -17.09 9.90 3.81
CA ARG A 40 -16.82 10.97 4.79
C ARG A 40 -17.36 12.32 4.32
N SER A 41 -17.19 12.69 3.05
CA SER A 41 -17.67 13.97 2.52
C SER A 41 -19.20 14.06 2.49
N MET A 42 -19.87 12.92 2.34
CA MET A 42 -21.33 12.79 2.43
C MET A 42 -21.85 12.76 3.88
N GLY A 43 -20.97 12.74 4.88
CA GLY A 43 -21.34 12.75 6.31
C GLY A 43 -21.77 11.39 6.87
N PHE A 44 -21.43 10.28 6.22
CA PHE A 44 -21.67 8.95 6.77
C PHE A 44 -20.80 8.69 8.00
N GLN A 45 -21.31 7.86 8.91
CA GLN A 45 -20.53 7.35 10.03
C GLN A 45 -19.42 6.43 9.51
N LEU A 46 -18.21 6.63 10.03
CA LEU A 46 -17.03 5.85 9.67
C LEU A 46 -16.85 4.68 10.64
N SER A 47 -16.50 3.52 10.11
CA SER A 47 -16.07 2.37 10.89
C SER A 47 -14.61 2.51 11.33
N SER A 48 -14.17 1.66 12.26
CA SER A 48 -12.75 1.57 12.65
C SER A 48 -11.85 1.17 11.47
N TRP A 49 -12.37 0.39 10.53
CA TRP A 49 -11.66 0.05 9.29
C TRP A 49 -11.50 1.27 8.37
N ASP A 50 -12.56 2.06 8.22
CA ASP A 50 -12.54 3.29 7.43
C ASP A 50 -11.49 4.28 7.96
N GLU A 51 -11.38 4.41 9.29
CA GLU A 51 -10.34 5.24 9.91
C GLU A 51 -8.91 4.76 9.58
N LYS A 52 -8.68 3.44 9.57
CA LYS A 52 -7.40 2.87 9.15
C LYS A 52 -7.10 3.16 7.68
N LEU A 53 -8.09 3.00 6.79
CA LEU A 53 -7.96 3.34 5.37
C LEU A 53 -7.65 4.81 5.15
N LEU A 54 -8.27 5.71 5.92
CA LEU A 54 -7.96 7.15 5.88
C LEU A 54 -6.51 7.45 6.28
N ASN A 55 -6.02 6.83 7.35
CA ASN A 55 -4.62 6.98 7.78
C ASN A 55 -3.65 6.44 6.71
N TYR A 56 -3.94 5.26 6.16
CA TYR A 56 -3.17 4.65 5.08
C TYR A 56 -3.11 5.54 3.84
N GLY A 57 -4.26 6.03 3.36
CA GLY A 57 -4.32 6.80 2.12
C GLY A 57 -3.50 8.10 2.18
N VAL A 58 -3.55 8.80 3.31
CA VAL A 58 -2.74 10.01 3.53
C VAL A 58 -1.24 9.70 3.51
N LYS A 59 -0.80 8.61 4.15
CA LYS A 59 0.60 8.16 4.14
C LYS A 59 1.04 7.72 2.75
N PHE A 60 0.21 6.95 2.05
CA PHE A 60 0.48 6.48 0.70
C PHE A 60 0.65 7.64 -0.29
N GLU A 61 -0.25 8.62 -0.27
CA GLU A 61 -0.17 9.81 -1.14
C GLU A 61 1.11 10.60 -0.86
N LYS A 62 1.46 10.80 0.41
CA LYS A 62 2.62 11.60 0.82
C LYS A 62 3.97 10.90 0.59
N GLU A 63 4.05 9.60 0.89
CA GLU A 63 5.33 8.89 0.94
C GLU A 63 5.64 8.15 -0.37
N LEU A 64 4.64 7.77 -1.17
CA LEU A 64 4.84 6.98 -2.40
C LEU A 64 4.36 7.65 -3.69
N MET A 65 3.36 8.55 -3.65
CA MET A 65 2.81 9.18 -4.85
C MET A 65 3.36 10.59 -5.11
N ASP A 66 4.11 11.16 -4.16
CA ASP A 66 4.74 12.46 -4.34
C ASP A 66 5.88 12.37 -5.37
N LEU A 67 5.77 13.14 -6.47
CA LEU A 67 6.73 13.16 -7.58
C LEU A 67 8.13 13.64 -7.18
N SER A 68 8.28 14.26 -6.00
CA SER A 68 9.57 14.66 -5.44
C SER A 68 10.32 13.51 -4.76
N VAL A 69 9.66 12.38 -4.51
CA VAL A 69 10.27 11.19 -3.92
C VAL A 69 11.08 10.46 -5.00
N ASN A 70 12.40 10.63 -4.96
CA ASN A 70 13.34 9.95 -5.84
C ASN A 70 14.09 8.86 -5.06
N ILE A 71 13.46 7.71 -4.88
CA ILE A 71 14.06 6.53 -4.21
C ILE A 71 14.15 5.34 -5.18
N PRO A 72 15.15 4.45 -5.02
CA PRO A 72 15.21 3.19 -5.74
C PRO A 72 13.95 2.33 -5.57
N LEU A 73 13.67 1.47 -6.56
CA LEU A 73 12.50 0.58 -6.52
C LEU A 73 12.47 -0.26 -5.23
N GLU A 74 13.59 -0.86 -4.84
CA GLU A 74 13.66 -1.71 -3.64
C GLU A 74 13.31 -0.94 -2.35
N ASP A 75 13.80 0.30 -2.23
CA ASP A 75 13.48 1.17 -1.11
C ASP A 75 12.00 1.57 -1.11
N ALA A 76 11.40 1.76 -2.30
CA ALA A 76 9.97 2.01 -2.43
C ALA A 76 9.12 0.80 -2.03
N LEU A 77 9.57 -0.42 -2.33
CA LEU A 77 8.88 -1.64 -1.90
C LEU A 77 8.96 -1.81 -0.37
N ASP A 78 10.13 -1.56 0.24
CA ASP A 78 10.29 -1.60 1.70
C ASP A 78 9.46 -0.51 2.39
N LEU A 79 9.42 0.68 1.80
CA LEU A 79 8.55 1.77 2.23
C LEU A 79 7.08 1.34 2.18
N GLY A 80 6.66 0.63 1.13
CA GLY A 80 5.32 0.10 1.00
C GLY A 80 4.94 -0.83 2.16
N TRP A 81 5.80 -1.79 2.48
CA TRP A 81 5.59 -2.67 3.64
C TRP A 81 5.56 -1.91 4.97
N ARG A 82 6.40 -0.88 5.12
CA ARG A 82 6.40 -0.04 6.31
C ARG A 82 5.08 0.71 6.49
N ILE A 83 4.57 1.34 5.42
CA ILE A 83 3.29 2.05 5.44
C ILE A 83 2.15 1.09 5.80
N LEU A 84 2.15 -0.13 5.23
CA LEU A 84 1.15 -1.13 5.59
C LEU A 84 1.22 -1.52 7.06
N ALA A 85 2.41 -1.79 7.60
CA ALA A 85 2.58 -2.19 8.99
C ALA A 85 2.30 -1.08 10.00
N GLU A 86 2.41 0.18 9.60
CA GLU A 86 2.03 1.32 10.44
C GLU A 86 0.50 1.53 10.49
N CYS A 87 -0.25 1.03 9.51
CA CYS A 87 -1.69 1.27 9.39
C CYS A 87 -2.54 0.03 9.68
N PHE A 88 -2.00 -1.16 9.48
CA PHE A 88 -2.73 -2.43 9.51
C PHE A 88 -1.95 -3.51 10.25
N GLU A 89 -2.69 -4.49 10.77
CA GLU A 89 -2.12 -5.77 11.17
C GLU A 89 -1.84 -6.64 9.93
N PRO A 90 -0.85 -7.55 9.96
CA PRO A 90 -0.53 -8.38 8.81
C PRO A 90 -1.74 -9.15 8.27
N ALA A 91 -2.58 -9.68 9.18
CA ALA A 91 -3.80 -10.41 8.84
C ALA A 91 -4.87 -9.55 8.15
N GLU A 92 -4.88 -8.23 8.39
CA GLU A 92 -5.84 -7.30 7.79
C GLU A 92 -5.50 -6.97 6.32
N THR A 93 -4.23 -7.14 5.95
CA THR A 93 -3.79 -6.84 4.58
C THR A 93 -4.21 -7.91 3.57
N GLY A 94 -4.66 -9.09 4.00
CA GLY A 94 -5.05 -10.17 3.07
C GLY A 94 -3.92 -10.65 2.16
N MET A 95 -2.66 -10.32 2.47
CA MET A 95 -1.50 -10.72 1.70
C MET A 95 -1.10 -12.17 1.99
N ASN A 96 -0.37 -12.79 1.06
CA ASN A 96 0.11 -14.16 1.24
C ASN A 96 1.01 -14.25 2.47
N GLN A 97 0.74 -15.22 3.36
CA GLN A 97 1.50 -15.43 4.59
C GLN A 97 3.01 -15.54 4.33
N LYS A 98 3.44 -16.20 3.26
CA LYS A 98 4.87 -16.31 2.92
C LYS A 98 5.53 -14.94 2.69
N LEU A 99 4.81 -14.01 2.08
CA LEU A 99 5.31 -12.66 1.84
C LEU A 99 5.31 -11.85 3.14
N ILE A 100 4.26 -11.98 3.95
CA ILE A 100 4.20 -11.37 5.28
C ILE A 100 5.39 -11.85 6.13
N ASP A 101 5.62 -13.15 6.20
CA ASP A 101 6.72 -13.72 7.01
C ASP A 101 8.10 -13.22 6.56
N GLN A 102 8.26 -12.95 5.26
CA GLN A 102 9.52 -12.55 4.66
C GLN A 102 9.77 -11.04 4.72
N PHE A 103 8.74 -10.22 4.51
CA PHE A 103 8.88 -8.77 4.28
C PHE A 103 8.17 -7.89 5.31
N TRP A 104 7.30 -8.45 6.16
CA TRP A 104 6.62 -7.64 7.18
C TRP A 104 7.64 -7.10 8.18
N PRO A 105 7.70 -5.79 8.41
CA PRO A 105 8.66 -5.21 9.32
C PRO A 105 8.32 -5.65 10.75
N LYS A 106 9.24 -6.38 11.37
CA LYS A 106 9.11 -6.79 12.77
C LYS A 106 9.19 -5.53 13.64
N ALA A 107 8.24 -5.39 14.57
CA ALA A 107 8.15 -4.26 15.49
C ALA A 107 9.51 -4.01 16.16
N GLY A 108 10.21 -2.95 15.74
CA GLY A 108 11.59 -2.67 16.17
C GLY A 108 12.48 -2.04 15.11
N ALA A 109 12.11 -2.09 13.82
CA ALA A 109 12.87 -1.42 12.76
C ALA A 109 12.60 0.11 12.70
N ARG A 110 12.82 0.83 13.81
CA ARG A 110 13.18 2.24 13.73
C ARG A 110 14.70 2.30 13.54
N LYS A 111 15.15 2.62 12.34
CA LYS A 111 16.45 3.28 12.18
C LYS A 111 16.23 4.78 12.32
#